data_AF-A0A9E5W289-F1
#
_entry.id   AF-A0A9E5W289-F1
#
_cell.length_a   1.000
_cell.length_b   1.000
_cell.length_c   1.000
_cell.angle_alpha   90.00
_cell.angle_beta   90.00
_cell.angle_gamma   90.00
#
_symmetry.space_group_name_H-M   'P 1'
#
loop_
_entity.id
_entity.type
_entity.pdbx_description
1 polymer ?
#
loop_
_entity_poly.entity_id
_entity_poly.type
_entity_poly.pdbx_seq_one_letter_code
_entity_poly.pdbx_strand_id
1 'polypeptide(L)'
;QRVGSSAHETTSFQQLYSLQEGQEEVGLQKAAGQMQLYLQEMGYGEPHTALFLLGYLLHQVGRSQRNSGYEHKPVLDKVNYSGMNWPRVIRLSNLLVDQLRQHRIFIYNERIYAAAKELLDAHAANWPLSPEENVFYILSGYAWATRAAYQTGVEKQSEAAAAEEAADMDMEVAE
;
A
#
# COMPACT_ATOMS: atom_id res chain seq x y z
N GLN A 1 -1.67 -40.22 -18.82
CA GLN A 1 -0.93 -38.96 -18.59
C GLN A 1 -1.78 -37.82 -19.13
N ARG A 2 -2.49 -37.10 -18.25
CA ARG A 2 -3.11 -35.81 -18.56
C ARG A 2 -2.78 -34.89 -17.39
N VAL A 3 -2.05 -33.83 -17.70
CA VAL A 3 -1.59 -32.81 -16.76
C VAL A 3 -2.83 -32.02 -16.33
N GLY A 4 -3.16 -32.06 -15.05
CA GLY A 4 -4.32 -31.40 -14.47
C GLY A 4 -3.92 -30.15 -13.71
N SER A 5 -4.55 -29.04 -14.11
CA SER A 5 -4.99 -27.91 -13.29
C SER A 5 -3.93 -27.05 -12.58
N SER A 6 -3.61 -25.92 -13.23
CA SER A 6 -2.94 -24.74 -12.62
C SER A 6 -3.62 -23.47 -13.14
N ALA A 7 -4.92 -23.32 -12.91
CA ALA A 7 -5.69 -22.19 -13.43
C ALA A 7 -6.79 -21.67 -12.48
N HIS A 8 -6.68 -21.90 -11.17
CA HIS A 8 -7.75 -21.53 -10.22
C HIS A 8 -7.36 -20.57 -9.08
N GLU A 9 -6.14 -20.04 -9.02
CA GLU A 9 -5.74 -19.18 -7.88
C GLU A 9 -5.64 -17.67 -8.16
N THR A 10 -5.94 -17.19 -9.37
CA THR A 10 -5.78 -15.74 -9.69
C THR A 10 -7.07 -14.92 -9.60
N THR A 11 -8.21 -15.54 -9.25
CA THR A 11 -9.53 -14.92 -9.41
C THR A 11 -9.97 -14.03 -8.23
N SER A 12 -9.30 -14.05 -7.07
CA SER A 12 -9.75 -13.29 -5.89
C SER A 12 -9.50 -11.78 -6.00
N PHE A 13 -8.37 -11.36 -6.59
CA PHE A 13 -7.96 -9.95 -6.58
C PHE A 13 -8.61 -9.08 -7.68
N GLN A 14 -8.89 -9.67 -8.85
CA GLN A 14 -9.43 -8.95 -10.01
C GLN A 14 -10.92 -8.59 -9.85
N GLN A 15 -11.70 -9.48 -9.21
CA GLN A 15 -13.14 -9.28 -9.02
C GLN A 15 -13.45 -8.14 -8.03
N LEU A 16 -12.53 -7.88 -7.08
CA LEU A 16 -12.66 -6.80 -6.10
C LEU A 16 -12.28 -5.42 -6.66
N TYR A 17 -11.71 -5.34 -7.87
CA TYR A 17 -11.28 -4.08 -8.49
C TYR A 17 -12.33 -3.39 -9.35
N SER A 18 -13.31 -4.13 -9.86
CA SER A 18 -14.20 -3.68 -10.93
C SER A 18 -15.51 -3.03 -10.48
N LEU A 19 -15.71 -2.79 -9.18
CA LEU A 19 -16.99 -2.26 -8.67
C LEU A 19 -16.83 -0.91 -7.95
N GLN A 20 -17.46 0.09 -8.59
CA GLN A 20 -17.92 1.42 -8.13
C GLN A 20 -17.06 2.66 -8.44
N GLU A 21 -17.60 3.48 -9.35
CA GLU A 21 -17.08 4.74 -9.89
C GLU A 21 -17.21 5.93 -8.92
N GLY A 22 -16.18 6.78 -8.88
CA GLY A 22 -16.24 8.15 -8.35
C GLY A 22 -14.96 8.95 -8.63
N GLN A 23 -15.08 10.23 -9.02
CA GLN A 23 -13.98 11.01 -9.64
C GLN A 23 -12.76 11.36 -8.75
N GLU A 24 -12.70 10.96 -7.46
CA GLU A 24 -11.45 10.95 -6.67
C GLU A 24 -10.61 9.67 -6.88
N GLU A 25 -11.12 8.71 -7.65
CA GLU A 25 -10.50 7.40 -7.88
C GLU A 25 -9.27 7.40 -8.79
N VAL A 26 -9.05 8.43 -9.62
CA VAL A 26 -8.03 8.36 -10.69
C VAL A 26 -6.60 8.20 -10.14
N GLY A 27 -6.28 8.89 -9.04
CA GLY A 27 -4.98 8.77 -8.39
C GLY A 27 -4.78 7.45 -7.63
N LEU A 28 -5.84 6.94 -6.99
CA LEU A 28 -5.81 5.68 -6.25
C LEU A 28 -5.74 4.48 -7.21
N GLN A 29 -6.47 4.53 -8.33
CA GLN A 29 -6.45 3.54 -9.40
C GLN A 29 -5.10 3.51 -10.13
N LYS A 30 -4.48 4.66 -10.39
CA LYS A 30 -3.11 4.73 -10.95
C LYS A 30 -2.10 4.10 -10.00
N ALA A 31 -2.15 4.46 -8.71
CA ALA A 31 -1.26 3.88 -7.69
C ALA A 31 -1.47 2.37 -7.52
N ALA A 32 -2.72 1.92 -7.57
CA ALA A 32 -3.08 0.51 -7.57
C ALA A 32 -2.50 -0.27 -8.75
N GLY A 33 -2.65 0.25 -9.97
CA GLY A 33 -2.07 -0.36 -11.16
C GLY A 33 -0.54 -0.45 -11.09
N GLN A 34 0.12 0.62 -10.62
CA GLN A 34 1.57 0.62 -10.41
C GLN A 34 2.01 -0.37 -9.32
N MET A 35 1.20 -0.54 -8.27
CA MET A 35 1.47 -1.53 -7.23
C MET A 35 1.38 -2.96 -7.79
N GLN A 36 0.34 -3.25 -8.56
CA GLN A 36 0.14 -4.55 -9.20
C GLN A 36 1.31 -4.89 -10.13
N LEU A 37 1.70 -3.95 -10.99
CA LEU A 37 2.84 -4.11 -11.88
C LEU A 37 4.12 -4.40 -11.09
N TYR A 38 4.39 -3.64 -10.02
CA TYR A 38 5.56 -3.88 -9.18
C TYR A 38 5.56 -5.29 -8.56
N LEU A 39 4.44 -5.72 -7.99
CA LEU A 39 4.32 -7.06 -7.39
C LEU A 39 4.56 -8.17 -8.44
N GLN A 40 4.04 -7.97 -9.65
CA GLN A 40 4.23 -8.90 -10.76
C GLN A 40 5.69 -8.93 -11.26
N GLU A 41 6.29 -7.77 -11.49
CA GLU A 41 7.67 -7.62 -11.96
C GLU A 41 8.67 -8.23 -10.96
N MET A 42 8.41 -8.08 -9.66
CA MET A 42 9.25 -8.66 -8.61
C MET A 42 8.97 -10.15 -8.35
N GLY A 43 7.94 -10.73 -8.97
CA GLY A 43 7.57 -12.13 -8.79
C GLY A 43 7.05 -12.45 -7.38
N TYR A 44 6.36 -11.50 -6.73
CA TYR A 44 5.91 -11.67 -5.36
C TYR A 44 4.72 -12.63 -5.28
N GLY A 45 4.95 -13.80 -4.68
CA GLY A 45 3.88 -14.72 -4.27
C GLY A 45 3.03 -14.18 -3.10
N GLU A 46 2.05 -14.96 -2.67
CA GLU A 46 1.07 -14.54 -1.66
C GLU A 46 1.69 -14.10 -0.31
N PRO A 47 2.63 -14.84 0.32
CA PRO A 47 3.22 -14.41 1.59
C PRO A 47 4.02 -13.10 1.48
N HIS A 48 4.74 -12.92 0.38
CA HIS A 48 5.48 -11.69 0.07
C HIS A 48 4.53 -10.51 -0.12
N THR A 49 3.45 -10.72 -0.88
CA THR A 49 2.42 -9.72 -1.14
C THR A 49 1.71 -9.33 0.15
N ALA A 50 1.36 -10.28 1.02
CA ALA A 50 0.75 -10.00 2.32
C ALA A 50 1.59 -9.02 3.16
N LEU A 51 2.89 -9.30 3.28
CA LEU A 51 3.83 -8.46 4.03
C LEU A 51 4.07 -7.10 3.35
N PHE A 52 4.16 -7.09 2.02
CA PHE A 52 4.25 -5.85 1.25
C PHE A 52 3.04 -4.95 1.53
N LEU A 53 1.82 -5.49 1.52
CA LEU A 53 0.62 -4.72 1.82
C LEU A 53 0.60 -4.22 3.28
N LEU A 54 1.07 -5.02 4.25
CA LEU A 54 1.29 -4.53 5.62
C LEU A 54 2.29 -3.36 5.65
N GLY A 55 3.37 -3.44 4.87
CA GLY A 55 4.35 -2.37 4.68
C GLY A 55 3.75 -1.09 4.11
N TYR A 56 2.86 -1.22 3.12
CA TYR A 56 2.11 -0.09 2.58
C TYR A 56 1.23 0.56 3.67
N LEU A 57 0.47 -0.24 4.44
CA LEU A 57 -0.37 0.29 5.52
C LEU A 57 0.46 0.96 6.64
N LEU A 58 1.64 0.43 6.94
CA LEU A 58 2.62 1.03 7.85
C LEU A 58 3.03 2.43 7.38
N HIS A 59 3.26 2.62 6.07
CA HIS A 59 3.52 3.94 5.51
C HIS A 59 2.34 4.90 5.71
N GLN A 60 1.11 4.43 5.46
CA GLN A 60 -0.09 5.25 5.55
C GLN A 60 -0.33 5.76 6.98
N VAL A 61 -0.18 4.87 7.98
CA VAL A 61 -0.20 5.27 9.40
C VAL A 61 0.92 6.27 9.70
N GLY A 62 2.16 5.97 9.30
CA GLY A 62 3.30 6.84 9.56
C GLY A 62 3.17 8.21 8.89
N ARG A 63 2.53 8.30 7.72
CA ARG A 63 2.20 9.56 7.06
C ARG A 63 1.15 10.34 7.85
N SER A 64 0.10 9.67 8.33
CA SER A 64 -0.92 10.32 9.17
C SER A 64 -0.36 10.82 10.50
N GLN A 65 0.55 10.07 11.13
CA GLN A 65 1.29 10.52 12.32
C GLN A 65 2.08 11.80 12.04
N ARG A 66 2.85 11.84 10.93
CA ARG A 66 3.57 13.07 10.54
C ARG A 66 2.62 14.24 10.33
N ASN A 67 1.49 14.03 9.66
CA ASN A 67 0.46 15.06 9.44
C ASN A 67 -0.19 15.52 10.75
N SER A 68 -0.18 14.69 11.79
CA SER A 68 -0.70 15.01 13.13
C SER A 68 0.34 15.72 14.02
N GLY A 69 1.48 16.14 13.46
CA GLY A 69 2.50 16.92 14.17
C GLY A 69 3.54 16.10 14.93
N TYR A 70 3.60 14.78 14.73
CA TYR A 70 4.68 13.99 15.32
C TYR A 70 6.01 14.24 14.58
N GLU A 71 7.06 14.61 15.33
CA GLU A 71 8.44 14.80 14.83
C GLU A 71 9.03 13.52 14.21
N HIS A 72 8.64 12.38 14.77
CA HIS A 72 9.02 11.05 14.29
C HIS A 72 7.75 10.23 14.00
N LYS A 73 7.88 9.02 13.44
CA LYS A 73 6.72 8.16 13.11
C LYS A 73 6.67 6.97 14.09
N PRO A 74 5.99 7.07 15.25
CA PRO A 74 5.99 6.02 16.28
C PRO A 74 5.57 4.63 15.81
N VAL A 75 4.84 4.54 14.69
CA VAL A 75 4.48 3.24 14.11
C VAL A 75 5.71 2.45 13.62
N LEU A 76 6.79 3.13 13.24
CA LEU A 76 8.03 2.50 12.79
C LEU A 76 8.77 1.78 13.94
N ASP A 77 8.64 2.29 15.17
CA ASP A 77 9.22 1.67 16.36
C ASP A 77 8.57 0.31 16.70
N LYS A 78 7.47 -0.05 16.03
CA LYS A 78 6.78 -1.34 16.18
C LYS A 78 7.38 -2.45 15.32
N VAL A 79 8.23 -2.08 14.35
CA VAL A 79 8.95 -3.04 13.51
C VAL A 79 10.25 -3.42 14.22
N ASN A 80 10.49 -4.73 14.38
CA ASN A 80 11.80 -5.20 14.79
C ASN A 80 12.66 -5.42 13.55
N TYR A 81 13.59 -4.49 13.29
CA TYR A 81 14.46 -4.51 12.11
C TYR A 81 15.41 -5.70 12.02
N SER A 82 15.64 -6.43 13.13
CA SER A 82 16.46 -7.65 13.10
C SER A 82 15.69 -8.91 12.67
N GLY A 83 14.35 -8.85 12.60
CA GLY A 83 13.51 -9.99 12.28
C GLY A 83 12.22 -10.08 13.10
N MET A 84 11.15 -10.52 12.45
CA MET A 84 9.82 -10.67 13.05
C MET A 84 9.28 -12.08 12.80
N ASN A 85 9.20 -12.89 13.85
CA ASN A 85 8.51 -14.18 13.76
C ASN A 85 7.00 -14.00 13.49
N TRP A 86 6.34 -15.06 13.06
CA TRP A 86 4.92 -15.03 12.69
C TRP A 86 4.00 -14.38 13.76
N PRO A 87 4.12 -14.68 15.07
CA PRO A 87 3.33 -13.99 16.10
C PRO A 87 3.57 -12.47 16.15
N ARG A 88 4.77 -11.97 15.83
CA ARG A 88 5.05 -10.53 15.73
C ARG A 88 4.41 -9.93 14.49
N VAL A 89 4.37 -10.63 13.35
CA VAL A 89 3.68 -10.19 12.13
C VAL A 89 2.17 -10.03 12.40
N ILE A 90 1.55 -11.01 13.05
CA ILE A 90 0.12 -10.93 13.44
C ILE A 90 -0.14 -9.75 14.37
N ARG A 91 0.71 -9.53 15.38
CA ARG A 91 0.57 -8.37 16.28
C ARG A 91 0.70 -7.05 15.53
N LEU A 92 1.62 -6.95 14.57
CA LEU A 92 1.77 -5.76 13.73
C LEU A 92 0.51 -5.52 12.90
N SER A 93 -0.04 -6.55 12.25
CA SER A 93 -1.28 -6.46 11.46
C SER A 93 -2.45 -5.91 12.30
N ASN A 94 -2.65 -6.45 13.51
CA ASN A 94 -3.67 -5.99 14.44
C ASN A 94 -3.44 -4.54 14.91
N LEU A 95 -2.18 -4.17 15.17
CA LEU A 95 -1.82 -2.80 15.54
C LEU A 95 -2.11 -1.82 14.39
N LEU A 96 -1.80 -2.20 13.15
CA LEU A 96 -2.00 -1.32 12.00
C LEU A 96 -3.48 -1.02 11.77
N VAL A 97 -4.38 -2.00 11.86
CA VAL A 97 -5.82 -1.73 11.73
C VAL A 97 -6.34 -0.80 12.82
N ASP A 98 -5.90 -0.97 14.06
CA ASP A 98 -6.24 -0.08 15.16
C ASP A 98 -5.74 1.36 14.90
N GLN A 99 -4.47 1.51 14.50
CA GLN A 99 -3.89 2.81 14.16
C GLN A 99 -4.61 3.49 12.97
N LEU A 100 -4.94 2.75 11.92
CA LEU A 100 -5.69 3.28 10.77
C LEU A 100 -7.05 3.86 11.21
N ARG A 101 -7.74 3.19 12.15
CA ARG A 101 -9.02 3.66 12.71
C ARG A 101 -8.84 4.88 13.61
N GLN A 102 -7.84 4.87 14.50
CA GLN A 102 -7.53 6.01 15.37
C GLN A 102 -7.24 7.28 14.58
N HIS A 103 -6.50 7.13 13.47
CA HIS A 103 -6.17 8.22 12.56
C HIS A 103 -7.28 8.52 11.53
N ARG A 104 -8.45 7.87 11.61
CA ARG A 104 -9.60 8.04 10.69
C ARG A 104 -9.26 7.85 9.20
N ILE A 105 -8.22 7.08 8.89
CA ILE A 105 -7.80 6.77 7.52
C ILE A 105 -8.15 5.35 7.11
N PHE A 106 -8.83 4.58 7.97
CA PHE A 106 -9.21 3.19 7.67
C PHE A 106 -10.09 3.09 6.42
N ILE A 107 -11.07 3.99 6.24
CA ILE A 107 -11.95 4.05 5.06
C ILE A 107 -11.19 4.03 3.72
N TYR A 108 -10.04 4.72 3.65
CA TYR A 108 -9.24 4.79 2.42
C TYR A 108 -8.32 3.57 2.23
N ASN A 109 -8.12 2.77 3.27
CA ASN A 109 -7.15 1.67 3.31
C ASN A 109 -7.81 0.30 3.51
N GLU A 110 -9.14 0.26 3.64
CA GLU A 110 -9.90 -0.94 3.98
C GLU A 110 -9.71 -2.06 2.95
N ARG A 111 -9.71 -1.72 1.65
CA ARG A 111 -9.48 -2.70 0.57
C ARG A 111 -8.08 -3.33 0.62
N ILE A 112 -7.06 -2.51 0.87
CA ILE A 112 -5.67 -2.98 1.01
C ILE A 112 -5.51 -3.82 2.27
N TYR A 113 -6.15 -3.41 3.38
CA TYR A 113 -6.19 -4.18 4.61
C TYR A 113 -6.89 -5.53 4.41
N ALA A 114 -8.05 -5.56 3.76
CA ALA A 114 -8.79 -6.78 3.48
C ALA A 114 -7.95 -7.76 2.67
N ALA A 115 -7.30 -7.29 1.59
CA ALA A 115 -6.40 -8.11 0.77
C ALA A 115 -5.20 -8.63 1.58
N ALA A 116 -4.55 -7.78 2.38
CA ALA A 116 -3.47 -8.21 3.26
C ALA A 116 -3.94 -9.29 4.25
N LYS A 117 -5.12 -9.10 4.85
CA LYS A 117 -5.70 -10.02 5.83
C LYS A 117 -6.06 -11.37 5.22
N GLU A 118 -6.67 -11.37 4.05
CA GLU A 118 -7.01 -12.59 3.30
C GLU A 118 -5.75 -13.43 3.04
N LEU A 119 -4.68 -12.82 2.55
CA LEU A 119 -3.42 -13.51 2.29
C LEU A 119 -2.73 -13.99 3.57
N LEU A 120 -2.79 -13.21 4.66
CA LEU A 120 -2.27 -13.67 5.97
C LEU A 120 -3.05 -14.87 6.49
N ASP A 121 -4.37 -14.89 6.32
CA ASP A 121 -5.24 -15.97 6.78
C ASP A 121 -5.05 -17.26 5.97
N ALA A 122 -4.88 -17.14 4.65
CA ALA A 122 -4.59 -18.25 3.76
C ALA A 122 -3.32 -19.03 4.17
N HIS A 123 -2.34 -18.34 4.75
CA HIS A 123 -1.06 -18.93 5.19
C HIS A 123 -0.93 -19.05 6.70
N ALA A 124 -1.99 -18.79 7.48
CA ALA A 124 -1.89 -18.70 8.94
C ALA A 124 -1.49 -20.02 9.63
N ALA A 125 -1.85 -21.15 9.03
CA ALA A 125 -1.50 -22.48 9.53
C ALA A 125 -0.05 -22.87 9.22
N ASN A 126 0.53 -22.36 8.12
CA ASN A 126 1.86 -22.74 7.66
C ASN A 126 2.54 -21.54 6.98
N TRP A 127 3.03 -20.61 7.80
CA TRP A 127 3.73 -19.43 7.30
C TRP A 127 5.13 -19.79 6.78
N PRO A 128 5.46 -19.55 5.50
CA PRO A 128 6.67 -20.10 4.90
C PRO A 128 7.92 -19.21 5.05
N LEU A 129 7.77 -17.95 5.43
CA LEU A 129 8.87 -16.98 5.44
C LEU A 129 9.60 -16.90 6.78
N SER A 130 10.91 -16.72 6.72
CA SER A 130 11.77 -16.51 7.89
C SER A 130 11.48 -15.17 8.58
N PRO A 131 11.89 -15.00 9.86
CA PRO A 131 11.76 -13.73 10.56
C PRO A 131 12.40 -12.54 9.82
N GLU A 132 13.55 -12.75 9.19
CA GLU A 132 14.28 -11.74 8.43
C GLU A 132 13.54 -11.36 7.14
N GLU A 133 13.06 -12.37 6.39
CA GLU A 133 12.23 -12.15 5.19
C GLU A 133 10.95 -11.39 5.55
N ASN A 134 10.33 -11.70 6.68
CA ASN A 134 9.12 -11.00 7.12
C ASN A 134 9.33 -9.49 7.17
N VAL A 135 10.44 -9.06 7.78
CA VAL A 135 10.78 -7.65 7.89
C VAL A 135 11.17 -7.09 6.54
N PHE A 136 11.96 -7.83 5.76
CA PHE A 136 12.37 -7.41 4.43
C PHE A 136 11.18 -7.02 3.54
N TYR A 137 10.16 -7.87 3.43
CA TYR A 137 9.01 -7.58 2.57
C TYR A 137 8.07 -6.52 3.14
N ILE A 138 7.96 -6.38 4.47
CA ILE A 138 7.30 -5.22 5.11
C ILE A 138 8.01 -3.92 4.70
N LEU A 139 9.34 -3.90 4.73
CA LEU A 139 10.10 -2.72 4.34
C LEU A 139 10.03 -2.45 2.84
N SER A 140 9.95 -3.48 1.98
CA SER A 140 9.69 -3.32 0.55
C SER A 140 8.38 -2.57 0.28
N GLY A 141 7.30 -2.96 0.97
CA GLY A 141 6.01 -2.27 0.88
C GLY A 141 6.06 -0.82 1.36
N TYR A 142 6.71 -0.59 2.49
CA TYR A 142 6.88 0.74 3.06
C TYR A 142 7.69 1.67 2.12
N ALA A 143 8.79 1.15 1.55
CA ALA A 143 9.65 1.88 0.63
C ALA A 143 8.91 2.22 -0.67
N TRP A 144 8.16 1.27 -1.23
CA TRP A 144 7.35 1.49 -2.42
C TRP A 144 6.31 2.59 -2.17
N ALA A 145 5.56 2.51 -1.07
CA ALA A 145 4.54 3.51 -0.72
C ALA A 145 5.15 4.91 -0.53
N THR A 146 6.34 4.96 0.08
CA THR A 146 7.11 6.19 0.24
C THR A 146 7.48 6.80 -1.11
N ARG A 147 8.02 6.01 -2.04
CA ARG A 147 8.35 6.47 -3.39
C ARG A 147 7.11 6.94 -4.16
N ALA A 148 6.01 6.19 -4.11
CA ALA A 148 4.76 6.56 -4.76
C ALA A 148 4.23 7.90 -4.24
N ALA A 149 4.25 8.11 -2.92
CA ALA A 149 3.81 9.36 -2.30
C ALA A 149 4.67 10.58 -2.74
N TYR A 150 5.98 10.40 -2.89
CA TYR A 150 6.86 11.45 -3.42
C TYR A 150 6.51 11.78 -4.88
N GLN A 151 6.30 10.78 -5.73
CA GLN A 151 5.96 10.98 -7.14
C GLN A 151 4.63 11.75 -7.29
N THR A 152 3.60 11.38 -6.53
CA THR A 152 2.33 12.13 -6.52
C THR A 152 2.50 13.57 -6.02
N GLY A 153 3.40 13.80 -5.06
CA GLY A 153 3.70 15.15 -4.59
C GLY A 153 4.34 16.03 -5.67
N VAL A 154 5.26 15.48 -6.45
CA VAL A 154 5.90 16.16 -7.58
C VAL A 154 4.89 16.44 -8.69
N GLU A 155 4.06 15.47 -9.07
CA GLU A 155 3.02 15.62 -10.10
C GLU A 155 2.05 16.77 -9.75
N LYS A 156 1.58 16.84 -8.50
CA LYS A 156 0.69 17.93 -8.03
C LYS A 156 1.34 19.32 -8.08
N GLN A 157 2.64 19.42 -7.80
CA GLN A 157 3.36 20.69 -7.89
C GLN A 157 3.52 21.13 -9.36
N SER A 158 3.79 20.20 -10.27
CA SER A 158 3.88 20.51 -11.71
C SER A 158 2.52 20.91 -12.31
N GLU A 159 1.43 20.27 -11.90
CA GLU A 159 0.08 20.63 -12.36
C GLU A 159 -0.36 22.00 -11.84
N ALA A 160 -0.04 22.33 -10.59
CA ALA A 160 -0.33 23.64 -10.01
C ALA A 160 0.45 24.76 -10.74
N ALA A 161 1.74 24.53 -11.04
CA ALA A 161 2.56 25.49 -11.78
C ALA A 161 2.04 25.70 -13.21
N ALA A 162 1.65 24.63 -13.91
CA ALA A 162 1.09 24.73 -15.26
C ALA A 162 -0.28 25.42 -15.30
N ALA A 163 -1.12 25.24 -14.27
CA ALA A 163 -2.40 25.93 -14.16
C ALA A 163 -2.24 27.43 -13.86
N GLU A 164 -1.24 27.81 -13.06
CA GLU A 164 -0.90 29.20 -12.77
C GLU A 164 -0.35 29.91 -14.02
N GLU A 165 0.52 29.25 -14.79
CA GLU A 165 1.06 29.77 -16.07
C GLU A 165 -0.03 29.93 -17.15
N ALA A 166 -0.98 28.98 -17.24
CA ALA A 166 -2.11 29.09 -18.16
C ALA A 166 -3.08 30.23 -17.79
N ALA A 167 -3.32 30.46 -16.50
CA ALA A 167 -4.20 31.53 -16.03
C ALA A 167 -3.59 32.93 -16.27
N ASP A 168 -2.28 33.07 -16.18
CA ASP A 168 -1.58 34.34 -16.45
C ASP A 168 -1.58 34.68 -17.95
N MET A 169 -1.41 33.67 -18.82
CA MET A 169 -1.51 33.83 -20.28
C MET A 169 -2.93 34.22 -20.75
N ASP A 170 -3.99 33.66 -20.15
CA ASP A 170 -5.37 33.99 -20.51
C ASP A 170 -5.76 35.44 -20.12
N MET A 171 -5.10 36.02 -19.11
CA MET A 171 -5.32 37.40 -18.68
C MET A 171 -4.61 38.41 -19.59
N GLU A 172 -3.45 38.06 -20.15
CA GLU A 172 -2.66 38.91 -21.05
C GLU A 172 -3.26 39.02 -22.47
N VAL A 173 -4.07 38.05 -22.89
CA VAL A 173 -4.75 38.04 -24.21
C VAL A 173 -6.11 38.79 -24.19
N ALA A 174 -6.59 39.17 -23.01
CA ALA A 174 -7.87 39.85 -22.82
C ALA A 174 -7.78 41.39 -22.74
N GLU A 175 -6.58 41.98 -22.81
CA GLU A 175 -6.31 43.43 -22.95
C GLU A 175 -6.06 43.84 -24.42
#